data_AF-A0ABD3Q770-F1
#
_entry.id   AF-A0ABD3Q770-F1
#
_cell.length_a   1.000
_cell.length_b   1.000
_cell.length_c   1.000
_cell.angle_alpha   90.00
_cell.angle_beta   90.00
_cell.angle_gamma   90.00
#
_symmetry.space_group_name_H-M   'P 1'
#
loop_
_entity.id
_entity.type
_entity.pdbx_description
1 polymer ?
#
loop_
_entity_poly.entity_id
_entity_poly.type
_entity_poly.pdbx_seq_one_letter_code
_entity_poly.pdbx_strand_id
1 'polypeptide(L)'
;MKVWGLQKNSSRSLQSYNGFGLIAGETSLRIYDIYLTIVLGRTVGIGAYLVRLGQRTIQKSSHSPIILTGYQALNKLMGVDVYSTNDQLGGPAIMYSNGISHLTENDHLSVVEPAITVVLCANSARRTSSHHGHNWH
;
A
#
# COMPACT_ATOMS: atom_id res chain seq x y z
N MET A 1 -39.00 -35.57 16.31
CA MET A 1 -37.62 -35.40 15.81
C MET A 1 -37.38 -33.93 15.54
N LYS A 2 -36.52 -33.27 16.33
CA LYS A 2 -36.07 -31.88 16.09
C LYS A 2 -34.91 -31.92 15.10
N VAL A 3 -35.12 -31.42 13.89
CA VAL A 3 -34.03 -31.13 12.95
C VAL A 3 -33.40 -29.81 13.37
N TRP A 4 -32.11 -29.86 13.71
CA TRP A 4 -31.27 -28.70 14.02
C TRP A 4 -30.54 -28.25 12.74
N GLY A 5 -30.35 -26.93 12.62
CA GLY A 5 -29.15 -26.36 11.98
C GLY A 5 -29.35 -25.73 10.62
N LEU A 6 -29.62 -24.42 10.60
CA LEU A 6 -29.04 -23.48 9.63
C LEU A 6 -29.08 -22.07 10.25
N GLN A 7 -28.07 -21.77 11.07
CA GLN A 7 -27.84 -20.41 11.57
C GLN A 7 -27.21 -19.59 10.43
N LYS A 8 -27.97 -18.66 9.83
CA LYS A 8 -27.48 -17.70 8.82
C LYS A 8 -26.44 -16.75 9.46
N ASN A 9 -25.17 -17.11 9.42
CA ASN A 9 -24.04 -16.24 9.74
C ASN A 9 -23.41 -15.70 8.44
N SER A 10 -24.09 -14.78 7.74
CA SER A 10 -23.60 -14.28 6.43
C SER A 10 -23.62 -12.75 6.27
N SER A 11 -23.52 -11.99 7.36
CA SER A 11 -23.67 -10.52 7.29
C SER A 11 -22.44 -9.70 7.71
N ARG A 12 -21.39 -10.30 8.29
CA ARG A 12 -20.18 -9.53 8.69
C ARG A 12 -19.13 -9.39 7.60
N SER A 13 -18.90 -10.42 6.78
CA SER A 13 -17.91 -10.36 5.71
C SER A 13 -18.34 -9.39 4.60
N LEU A 14 -19.60 -9.46 4.16
CA LEU A 14 -20.12 -8.64 3.06
C LEU A 14 -20.15 -7.13 3.37
N GLN A 15 -20.48 -6.76 4.62
CA GLN A 15 -20.48 -5.35 5.07
C GLN A 15 -19.07 -4.77 5.09
N SER A 16 -18.07 -5.54 5.50
CA SER A 16 -16.68 -5.10 5.49
C SER A 16 -16.22 -4.76 4.07
N TYR A 17 -16.50 -5.60 3.07
CA TYR A 17 -16.11 -5.33 1.68
C TYR A 17 -16.77 -4.08 1.07
N ASN A 18 -18.06 -3.84 1.33
CA ASN A 18 -18.74 -2.63 0.85
C ASN A 18 -18.21 -1.36 1.51
N GLY A 19 -17.84 -1.42 2.79
CA GLY A 19 -17.15 -0.32 3.49
C GLY A 19 -15.78 -0.02 2.89
N PHE A 20 -15.01 -1.07 2.54
CA PHE A 20 -13.74 -0.90 1.84
C PHE A 20 -13.92 -0.37 0.42
N GLY A 21 -15.01 -0.70 -0.29
CA GLY A 21 -15.30 -0.20 -1.64
C GLY A 21 -15.62 1.30 -1.67
N LEU A 22 -16.41 1.79 -0.71
CA LEU A 22 -16.69 3.22 -0.54
C LEU A 22 -15.44 4.01 -0.14
N ILE A 23 -14.67 3.50 0.81
CA ILE A 23 -13.38 4.10 1.20
C ILE A 23 -12.44 4.06 0.00
N ALA A 24 -12.34 2.94 -0.73
CA ALA A 24 -11.50 2.84 -1.91
C ALA A 24 -11.93 3.81 -3.03
N GLY A 25 -13.23 4.07 -3.20
CA GLY A 25 -13.77 5.03 -4.16
C GLY A 25 -13.41 6.48 -3.84
N GLU A 26 -13.69 6.94 -2.61
CA GLU A 26 -13.30 8.29 -2.14
C GLU A 26 -11.78 8.47 -2.08
N THR A 27 -11.07 7.40 -1.67
CA THR A 27 -9.61 7.34 -1.69
C THR A 27 -9.13 7.47 -3.13
N SER A 28 -9.74 6.77 -4.12
CA SER A 28 -9.26 6.75 -5.50
C SER A 28 -9.21 8.12 -6.20
N LEU A 29 -10.18 8.99 -5.94
CA LEU A 29 -10.19 10.35 -6.47
C LEU A 29 -9.13 11.25 -5.81
N ARG A 30 -8.67 10.89 -4.61
CA ARG A 30 -7.72 11.68 -3.81
C ARG A 30 -6.39 10.96 -3.53
N ILE A 31 -6.18 9.79 -4.13
CA ILE A 31 -4.99 8.93 -3.98
C ILE A 31 -3.74 9.76 -4.23
N TYR A 32 -3.78 10.61 -5.25
CA TYR A 32 -2.66 11.45 -5.65
C TYR A 32 -2.35 12.61 -4.69
N ASP A 33 -3.27 12.99 -3.79
CA ASP A 33 -3.12 14.20 -2.95
C ASP A 33 -3.03 13.93 -1.45
N ILE A 34 -3.57 12.81 -0.96
CA ILE A 34 -3.62 12.54 0.49
C ILE A 34 -2.69 11.40 0.91
N TYR A 35 -2.45 10.41 0.04
CA TYR A 35 -1.91 9.14 0.48
C TYR A 35 -0.40 9.07 0.26
N LEU A 36 0.31 8.79 1.34
CA LEU A 36 1.72 8.44 1.35
C LEU A 36 1.85 7.09 2.04
N THR A 37 2.45 6.11 1.37
CA THR A 37 2.68 4.79 1.95
C THR A 37 4.13 4.63 2.37
N ILE A 38 4.35 4.31 3.65
CA ILE A 38 5.67 4.09 4.22
C ILE A 38 5.80 2.62 4.58
N VAL A 39 6.82 1.95 4.02
CA VAL A 39 7.09 0.53 4.25
C VAL A 39 8.37 0.40 5.07
N LEU A 40 8.22 0.19 6.38
CA LEU A 40 9.35 0.04 7.32
C LEU A 40 9.78 -1.41 7.54
N GLY A 41 8.94 -2.37 7.17
CA GLY A 41 9.16 -3.80 7.39
C GLY A 41 8.48 -4.63 6.30
N ARG A 42 8.44 -5.95 6.50
CA ARG A 42 7.85 -6.87 5.52
C ARG A 42 6.35 -6.64 5.36
N THR A 43 5.92 -6.35 4.13
CA THR A 43 4.52 -6.15 3.75
C THR A 43 4.06 -7.32 2.89
N VAL A 44 2.95 -7.97 3.29
CA VAL A 44 2.42 -9.16 2.60
C VAL A 44 0.94 -9.00 2.21
N GLY A 45 0.57 -9.46 1.01
CA GLY A 45 -0.83 -9.58 0.59
C GLY A 45 -1.49 -8.22 0.34
N ILE A 46 -2.60 -7.93 1.05
CA ILE A 46 -3.37 -6.70 0.85
C ILE A 46 -2.55 -5.42 1.09
N GLY A 47 -1.57 -5.47 2.01
CA GLY A 47 -0.68 -4.33 2.24
C GLY A 47 0.19 -4.00 1.02
N ALA A 48 0.60 -5.00 0.23
CA ALA A 48 1.38 -4.78 -0.99
C ALA A 48 0.51 -4.17 -2.10
N TYR A 49 -0.78 -4.49 -2.12
CA TYR A 49 -1.74 -3.82 -3.01
C TYR A 49 -1.94 -2.35 -2.65
N LEU A 50 -2.07 -2.03 -1.36
CA LEU A 50 -2.20 -0.64 -0.91
C LEU A 50 -0.97 0.19 -1.28
N VAL A 51 0.23 -0.38 -1.13
CA VAL A 51 1.48 0.22 -1.59
C VAL A 51 1.42 0.61 -3.07
N ARG A 52 0.92 -0.30 -3.94
CA ARG A 52 0.81 -0.01 -5.37
C ARG A 52 -0.26 1.03 -5.69
N LEU A 53 -1.37 1.03 -4.95
CA LEU A 53 -2.45 2.00 -5.13
C LEU A 53 -2.07 3.39 -4.63
N GLY A 54 -1.24 3.49 -3.60
CA GLY A 54 -0.84 4.76 -2.99
C GLY A 54 -0.02 5.68 -3.90
N GLN A 55 0.57 5.17 -4.99
CA GLN A 55 1.39 5.89 -6.00
C GLN A 55 2.58 6.70 -5.46
N ARG A 56 2.68 6.97 -4.15
CA ARG A 56 3.79 7.59 -3.45
C ARG A 56 4.22 6.65 -2.34
N THR A 57 5.39 6.05 -2.53
CA THR A 57 5.87 4.99 -1.65
C THR A 57 7.31 5.25 -1.24
N ILE A 58 7.55 5.21 0.07
CA ILE A 58 8.88 5.24 0.66
C ILE A 58 9.14 3.87 1.28
N GLN A 59 10.20 3.20 0.82
CA GLN A 59 10.55 1.85 1.27
C GLN A 59 11.86 1.88 2.05
N LYS A 60 11.94 1.14 3.14
CA LYS A 60 13.20 0.98 3.86
C LYS A 60 14.18 0.11 3.07
N SER A 61 15.45 0.48 2.98
CA SER A 61 16.45 -0.24 2.18
C SER A 61 16.76 -1.66 2.69
N SER A 62 16.40 -1.99 3.93
CA SER A 62 16.76 -3.27 4.57
C SER A 62 15.55 -3.92 5.22
N HIS A 63 15.41 -5.24 5.01
CA HIS A 63 14.38 -6.09 5.63
C HIS A 63 12.92 -5.61 5.42
N SER A 64 12.64 -4.92 4.32
CA SER A 64 11.29 -4.42 4.01
C SER A 64 10.71 -4.93 2.67
N PRO A 65 10.67 -6.25 2.44
CA PRO A 65 10.16 -6.77 1.18
C PRO A 65 8.65 -6.52 1.04
N ILE A 66 8.24 -5.98 -0.12
CA ILE A 66 6.85 -5.78 -0.52
C ILE A 66 6.45 -6.97 -1.40
N ILE A 67 5.66 -7.92 -0.88
CA ILE A 67 5.36 -9.15 -1.61
C ILE A 67 3.88 -9.53 -1.51
N LEU A 68 3.34 -10.18 -2.54
CA LEU A 68 2.00 -10.75 -2.49
C LEU A 68 1.98 -12.14 -1.83
N THR A 69 3.08 -12.87 -1.93
CA THR A 69 3.22 -14.23 -1.42
C THR A 69 4.68 -14.48 -1.01
N GLY A 70 4.90 -15.24 0.06
CA GLY A 70 6.26 -15.55 0.54
C GLY A 70 7.01 -16.51 -0.39
N TYR A 71 8.33 -16.38 -0.45
CA TYR A 71 9.20 -17.21 -1.32
C TYR A 71 9.00 -18.71 -1.09
N GLN A 72 8.78 -19.14 0.16
CA GLN A 72 8.57 -20.56 0.50
C GLN A 72 7.32 -21.16 -0.15
N ALA A 73 6.24 -20.37 -0.24
CA ALA A 73 5.02 -20.82 -0.89
C ALA A 73 5.20 -20.90 -2.41
N LEU A 74 5.97 -19.97 -2.99
CA LEU A 74 6.34 -20.00 -4.42
C LEU A 74 7.22 -21.20 -4.76
N ASN A 75 8.25 -21.48 -3.97
CA ASN A 75 9.13 -22.64 -4.19
C ASN A 75 8.34 -23.96 -4.09
N LYS A 76 7.44 -24.08 -3.10
CA LYS A 76 6.55 -25.25 -2.98
C LYS A 76 5.61 -25.40 -4.17
N LEU A 77 5.11 -24.29 -4.71
CA LEU A 77 4.24 -24.31 -5.89
C LEU A 77 5.00 -24.71 -7.17
N MET A 78 6.25 -24.27 -7.30
CA MET A 78 7.10 -24.56 -8.47
C MET A 78 7.81 -25.92 -8.37
N GLY A 79 7.83 -26.55 -7.19
CA GLY A 79 8.50 -27.83 -6.95
C GLY A 79 10.03 -27.75 -6.96
N VAL A 80 10.60 -26.54 -6.98
CA VAL A 80 12.05 -26.28 -7.04
C VAL A 80 12.38 -25.06 -6.17
N ASP A 81 13.51 -25.11 -5.47
CA ASP A 81 14.02 -24.00 -4.67
C ASP A 81 14.71 -22.94 -5.54
N VAL A 82 13.90 -22.08 -6.16
CA VAL A 82 14.39 -20.99 -7.02
C VAL A 82 14.75 -19.74 -6.22
N TYR A 83 13.99 -19.42 -5.18
CA TYR A 83 14.19 -18.23 -4.37
C TYR A 83 14.71 -18.57 -2.98
N SER A 84 15.68 -17.81 -2.49
CA SER A 84 16.25 -18.00 -1.16
C SER A 84 15.75 -16.97 -0.15
N THR A 85 15.42 -15.75 -0.59
CA THR A 85 14.97 -14.67 0.30
C THR A 85 13.78 -13.91 -0.28
N ASN A 86 12.99 -13.28 0.59
CA ASN A 86 11.87 -12.43 0.14
C ASN A 86 12.37 -11.13 -0.52
N ASP A 87 13.58 -10.68 -0.23
CA ASP A 87 14.15 -9.47 -0.82
C ASP A 87 14.47 -9.64 -2.32
N GLN A 88 14.71 -10.88 -2.77
CA GLN A 88 14.82 -11.18 -4.20
C GLN A 88 13.50 -10.98 -4.96
N LEU A 89 12.37 -11.08 -4.27
CA LEU A 89 11.03 -10.94 -4.86
C LEU A 89 10.49 -9.51 -4.74
N GLY A 90 10.74 -8.87 -3.59
CA GLY A 90 10.12 -7.58 -3.27
C GLY A 90 11.02 -6.61 -2.53
N GLY A 91 12.33 -6.84 -2.54
CA GLY A 91 13.30 -5.92 -1.99
C GLY A 91 13.35 -4.59 -2.75
N PRO A 92 14.03 -3.58 -2.19
CA PRO A 92 14.12 -2.25 -2.77
C PRO A 92 14.76 -2.27 -4.16
N ALA A 93 15.73 -3.15 -4.43
CA ALA A 93 16.35 -3.26 -5.77
C ALA A 93 15.32 -3.58 -6.87
N ILE A 94 14.32 -4.44 -6.57
CA ILE A 94 13.27 -4.81 -7.51
C ILE A 94 12.18 -3.72 -7.54
N MET A 95 11.71 -3.30 -6.37
CA MET A 95 10.58 -2.39 -6.25
C MET A 95 10.92 -0.96 -6.69
N TYR A 96 12.15 -0.52 -6.47
CA TYR A 96 12.66 0.77 -6.97
C TYR A 96 12.84 0.74 -8.49
N SER A 97 13.44 -0.33 -9.04
CA SER A 97 13.60 -0.49 -10.50
C SER A 97 12.24 -0.54 -11.23
N ASN A 98 11.20 -1.06 -10.59
CA ASN A 98 9.85 -1.11 -11.15
C ASN A 98 9.06 0.20 -10.98
N GLY A 99 9.64 1.21 -10.33
CA GLY A 99 8.96 2.47 -10.01
C GLY A 99 7.81 2.31 -9.01
N ILE A 100 7.77 1.21 -8.25
CA ILE A 100 6.79 1.02 -7.16
C ILE A 100 7.25 1.82 -5.94
N SER A 101 8.55 1.75 -5.63
CA SER A 101 9.17 2.54 -4.57
C SER A 101 9.84 3.77 -5.17
N HIS A 102 9.45 4.95 -4.71
CA HIS A 102 9.93 6.22 -5.25
C HIS A 102 11.15 6.74 -4.47
N LEU A 103 11.19 6.46 -3.17
CA LEU A 103 12.29 6.81 -2.29
C LEU A 103 12.66 5.59 -1.45
N THR A 104 13.95 5.48 -1.18
CA THR A 104 14.51 4.41 -0.36
C THR A 104 15.42 4.97 0.70
N GLU A 105 15.16 4.59 1.95
CA GLU A 105 15.83 5.13 3.12
C GLU A 105 16.35 4.02 4.02
N ASN A 106 17.49 4.22 4.66
CA ASN A 106 18.14 3.15 5.44
C ASN A 106 17.55 3.01 6.85
N ASP A 107 17.13 4.12 7.45
CA ASP A 107 16.69 4.17 8.84
C ASP A 107 15.18 4.42 8.98
N HIS A 108 14.61 4.02 10.11
CA HIS A 108 13.21 4.27 10.40
C HIS A 108 12.89 5.76 10.56
N LEU A 109 13.81 6.52 11.17
CA LEU A 109 13.62 7.96 11.37
C LEU A 109 13.91 8.75 10.10
N SER A 110 14.88 8.30 9.29
CA SER A 110 15.22 9.00 8.04
C SER A 110 14.09 9.02 7.02
N VAL A 111 13.12 8.10 7.12
CA VAL A 111 11.89 8.12 6.30
C VAL A 111 10.96 9.29 6.64
N VAL A 112 11.01 9.81 7.87
CA VAL A 112 10.07 10.83 8.34
C VAL A 112 10.32 12.18 7.65
N GLU A 113 11.58 12.55 7.41
CA GLU A 113 11.93 13.81 6.74
C GLU A 113 11.38 13.92 5.29
N PRO A 114 11.62 12.95 4.38
CA PRO A 114 11.02 12.97 3.06
C PRO A 114 9.51 12.83 3.12
N ALA A 115 8.96 12.08 4.09
CA ALA A 115 7.52 11.98 4.28
C ALA A 115 6.86 13.33 4.62
N ILE A 116 7.42 14.07 5.58
CA ILE A 116 6.96 15.42 5.93
C ILE A 116 7.08 16.33 4.71
N THR A 117 8.20 16.28 3.99
CA THR A 117 8.41 17.11 2.80
C THR A 117 7.36 16.87 1.71
N VAL A 118 7.03 15.60 1.43
CA VAL A 118 5.99 15.23 0.47
C VAL A 118 4.61 15.75 0.92
N VAL A 119 4.27 15.61 2.20
CA VAL A 119 3.00 16.09 2.75
C VAL A 119 2.92 17.62 2.73
N LEU A 120 4.00 18.32 3.07
CA LEU A 120 4.07 19.78 3.03
C LEU A 120 3.93 20.31 1.60
N CYS A 121 4.60 19.68 0.63
CA CYS A 121 4.49 20.03 -0.79
C CYS A 121 3.04 19.85 -1.29
N ALA A 122 2.40 18.73 -0.96
CA ALA A 122 1.01 18.48 -1.30
C ALA A 122 0.04 19.50 -0.65
N ASN A 123 0.27 19.86 0.61
CA ASN A 123 -0.55 20.89 1.29
C ASN A 123 -0.35 22.29 0.73
N SER A 124 0.88 22.64 0.32
CA SER A 124 1.18 23.92 -0.33
C SER A 124 0.46 24.04 -1.68
N ALA A 125 0.51 22.99 -2.49
CA ALA A 125 -0.20 22.91 -3.77
C ALA A 125 -1.74 23.01 -3.63
N ARG A 126 -2.31 22.57 -2.50
CA ARG A 126 -3.74 22.75 -2.20
C ARG A 126 -4.13 24.20 -1.90
N ARG A 127 -3.27 24.98 -1.25
CA ARG A 127 -3.61 26.38 -0.92
C ARG A 127 -3.65 27.27 -2.15
N THR A 128 -2.86 26.97 -3.18
CA THR A 128 -2.79 27.78 -4.40
C THR A 128 -3.99 27.54 -5.32
N SER A 129 -4.55 26.32 -5.37
CA SER A 129 -5.76 26.00 -6.14
C SER A 129 -7.05 26.53 -5.52
N SER A 130 -7.13 26.65 -4.18
CA SER A 130 -8.29 27.28 -3.51
C SER A 130 -8.43 28.77 -3.80
N HIS A 131 -7.35 29.47 -4.20
CA HIS A 131 -7.40 30.92 -4.48
C HIS A 131 -7.83 31.25 -5.92
N HIS A 132 -7.97 30.26 -6.81
CA HIS A 132 -8.38 30.47 -8.21
C HIS A 132 -9.88 30.20 -8.47
N GLY A 133 -10.70 30.02 -7.43
CA GLY A 133 -12.13 29.73 -7.53
C GLY A 133 -13.08 30.93 -7.52
N HIS A 134 -12.58 32.17 -7.40
CA HIS A 134 -13.40 33.39 -7.34
C HIS A 134 -13.04 34.37 -8.46
N ASN A 135 -13.32 33.99 -9.72
CA ASN A 135 -13.59 34.98 -10.77
C ASN A 135 -14.26 34.29 -11.96
N TRP A 136 -15.57 34.13 -11.86
CA TRP A 136 -16.44 34.07 -13.04
C TRP A 136 -17.44 35.20 -12.88
N HIS A 137 -17.42 36.10 -13.87
CA HIS A 137 -18.35 37.21 -14.08
C HIS A 137 -19.80 36.74 -14.14
#